data_AF-A0A969RP21-F1
#
_entry.id   AF-A0A969RP21-F1
#
_cell.length_a   1.000
_cell.length_b   1.000
_cell.length_c   1.000
_cell.angle_alpha   90.00
_cell.angle_beta   90.00
_cell.angle_gamma   90.00
#
_symmetry.space_group_name_H-M   'P 1'
#
loop_
_entity.id
_entity.type
_entity.pdbx_description
1 polymer ?
#
loop_
_entity_poly.entity_id
_entity_poly.type
_entity_poly.pdbx_seq_one_letter_code
_entity_poly.pdbx_strand_id
1 'polypeptide(L)'
;MNNTDVQRMLDDCDIDLNAVKSIIDSLGYSSNIVPYLNRYAIIKACGTAEVAFKTIIADHCSKRAKKQVKSYLSRKIRNSSSNPSFDKICELLGDFDKDWKKDFKDKLKSHPNYSSLTTSMQSLVDARNDFAHGGSPSVTIADVISYFSDFREVLLILDSIIS
;
A
#
# COMPACT_ATOMS: atom_id res chain seq x y z
N MET A 1 4.41 -9.66 -9.97
CA MET A 1 3.21 -8.89 -10.40
C MET A 1 3.16 -8.82 -11.92
N ASN A 2 1.96 -8.72 -12.49
CA ASN A 2 1.71 -8.41 -13.89
C ASN A 2 2.05 -6.95 -14.22
N ASN A 3 1.79 -6.02 -13.28
CA ASN A 3 2.24 -4.63 -13.41
C ASN A 3 3.72 -4.47 -12.96
N THR A 4 4.64 -4.37 -13.92
CA THR A 4 6.08 -4.29 -13.65
C THR A 4 6.54 -2.98 -13.02
N ASP A 5 5.83 -1.87 -13.27
CA ASP A 5 6.18 -0.58 -12.67
C ASP A 5 5.80 -0.59 -11.18
N VAL A 6 4.65 -1.17 -10.84
CA VAL A 6 4.26 -1.37 -9.44
C VAL A 6 5.19 -2.36 -8.75
N GLN A 7 5.58 -3.44 -9.42
CA GLN A 7 6.58 -4.38 -8.90
C GLN A 7 7.86 -3.65 -8.46
N ARG A 8 8.42 -2.81 -9.34
CA ARG A 8 9.61 -2.00 -9.05
C ARG A 8 9.38 -1.07 -7.86
N MET A 9 8.24 -0.38 -7.79
CA MET A 9 7.92 0.49 -6.67
C MET A 9 7.90 -0.23 -5.32
N LEU A 10 7.35 -1.45 -5.28
CA LEU A 10 7.31 -2.25 -4.05
C LEU A 10 8.71 -2.74 -3.67
N ASP A 11 9.49 -3.20 -4.65
CA ASP A 11 10.88 -3.64 -4.44
C ASP A 11 11.77 -2.49 -3.93
N ASP A 12 11.62 -1.28 -4.50
CA ASP A 12 12.33 -0.08 -4.04
C ASP A 12 11.95 0.29 -2.60
N CYS A 13 10.67 0.13 -2.23
CA CYS A 13 10.23 0.37 -0.86
C CYS A 13 10.77 -0.68 0.11
N ASP A 14 10.83 -1.96 -0.29
CA ASP A 14 11.46 -3.01 0.52
C ASP A 14 12.94 -2.71 0.77
N ILE A 15 13.66 -2.25 -0.26
CA ILE A 15 15.07 -1.82 -0.13
C ILE A 15 15.19 -0.66 0.87
N ASP A 16 14.36 0.38 0.73
CA ASP A 16 14.37 1.54 1.62
C ASP A 16 14.08 1.14 3.08
N LEU A 17 13.07 0.30 3.33
CA LEU A 17 12.72 -0.14 4.68
C LEU A 17 13.83 -0.98 5.32
N ASN A 18 14.49 -1.85 4.55
CA ASN A 18 15.62 -2.64 5.03
C ASN A 18 16.87 -1.78 5.28
N ALA A 19 17.09 -0.72 4.50
CA ALA A 19 18.13 0.26 4.76
C ALA A 19 17.87 1.01 6.08
N VAL A 20 16.63 1.45 6.32
CA VAL A 20 16.23 2.07 7.59
C VAL A 20 16.45 1.11 8.76
N LYS A 21 16.05 -0.16 8.62
CA LYS A 21 16.30 -1.17 9.65
C LYS A 21 17.79 -1.32 9.95
N SER A 22 18.63 -1.40 8.92
CA SER A 22 20.08 -1.53 9.07
C SER A 22 20.71 -0.33 9.79
N ILE A 23 20.20 0.88 9.55
CA ILE A 23 20.61 2.10 10.28
C ILE A 23 20.22 1.98 11.76
N ILE A 24 18.98 1.57 12.06
CA ILE A 24 18.50 1.39 13.44
C ILE A 24 19.32 0.32 14.17
N ASP A 25 19.58 -0.82 13.53
CA ASP A 25 20.38 -1.90 14.09
C ASP A 25 21.80 -1.44 14.44
N SER A 26 22.38 -0.55 13.61
CA SER A 26 23.73 0.02 13.82
C SER A 26 23.78 1.07 14.94
N LEU A 27 22.73 1.88 15.08
CA LEU A 27 22.66 2.95 16.09
C LEU A 27 22.17 2.46 17.46
N GLY A 28 21.49 1.31 17.49
CA GLY A 28 20.79 0.78 18.65
C GLY A 28 19.38 1.36 18.80
N TYR A 29 18.44 0.50 19.22
CA TYR A 29 17.01 0.82 19.35
C TYR A 29 16.70 1.92 20.37
N SER A 30 17.61 2.21 21.31
CA SER A 30 17.46 3.29 22.29
C SER A 30 17.90 4.67 21.77
N SER A 31 18.41 4.74 20.54
CA SER A 31 18.84 6.01 19.95
C SER A 31 17.65 6.94 19.72
N ASN A 32 17.83 8.23 20.04
CA ASN A 32 16.79 9.25 19.94
C ASN A 32 16.31 9.50 18.50
N ILE A 33 17.06 9.03 17.49
CA ILE A 33 16.69 9.17 16.08
C ILE A 33 15.71 8.08 15.61
N VAL A 34 15.65 6.94 16.32
CA VAL A 34 14.82 5.78 15.94
C VAL A 34 13.34 6.16 15.75
N PRO A 35 12.69 6.97 16.61
CA PRO A 35 11.31 7.39 16.39
C PRO A 35 11.10 8.15 15.08
N TYR A 36 12.07 8.95 14.63
CA TYR A 36 11.98 9.68 13.36
C TYR A 36 12.09 8.73 12.17
N LEU A 37 12.98 7.75 12.26
CA LEU A 37 13.16 6.71 11.25
C LEU A 37 11.93 5.81 11.12
N ASN A 38 11.31 5.43 12.24
CA ASN A 38 10.03 4.70 12.23
C ASN A 38 8.92 5.51 11.55
N ARG A 39 8.79 6.81 11.88
CA ARG A 39 7.81 7.70 11.24
C ARG A 39 8.04 7.85 9.74
N TYR A 40 9.30 7.99 9.32
CA TYR A 40 9.67 7.98 7.90
C TYR A 40 9.22 6.66 7.23
N ALA A 41 9.54 5.52 7.83
CA ALA A 41 9.18 4.21 7.30
C ALA A 41 7.67 4.02 7.15
N ILE A 42 6.87 4.46 8.13
CA ILE A 42 5.39 4.46 8.07
C ILE A 42 4.90 5.24 6.85
N ILE A 43 5.39 6.48 6.66
CA ILE A 43 4.98 7.32 5.52
C ILE A 43 5.42 6.70 4.20
N LYS A 44 6.65 6.19 4.12
CA LYS A 44 7.20 5.57 2.90
C LYS A 44 6.39 4.33 2.51
N ALA A 45 6.11 3.43 3.45
CA ALA A 45 5.35 2.21 3.22
C ALA A 45 3.90 2.51 2.82
N CYS A 46 3.20 3.34 3.60
CA CYS A 46 1.81 3.69 3.33
C CYS A 46 1.64 4.47 2.02
N GLY A 47 2.53 5.43 1.74
CA GLY A 47 2.52 6.19 0.50
C GLY A 47 2.81 5.32 -0.72
N THR A 48 3.74 4.37 -0.61
CA THR A 48 4.02 3.42 -1.70
C THR A 48 2.81 2.52 -1.96
N ALA A 49 2.19 1.96 -0.92
CA ALA A 49 0.98 1.15 -1.03
C ALA A 49 -0.16 1.95 -1.71
N GLU A 50 -0.33 3.22 -1.32
CA GLU A 50 -1.30 4.15 -1.91
C GLU A 50 -1.10 4.32 -3.41
N VAL A 51 0.12 4.62 -3.84
CA VAL A 51 0.41 4.81 -5.27
C VAL A 51 0.30 3.48 -6.02
N ALA A 52 0.71 2.36 -5.41
CA ALA A 52 0.67 1.04 -6.02
C ALA A 52 -0.75 0.60 -6.39
N PHE A 53 -1.71 0.60 -5.45
CA PHE A 53 -3.07 0.11 -5.75
C PHE A 53 -3.76 0.97 -6.82
N LYS A 54 -3.57 2.30 -6.75
CA LYS A 54 -4.08 3.25 -7.76
C LYS A 54 -3.48 2.99 -9.12
N THR A 55 -2.19 2.69 -9.17
CA THR A 55 -1.44 2.44 -10.40
C THR A 55 -1.89 1.15 -11.06
N ILE A 56 -2.06 0.06 -10.31
CA ILE A 56 -2.62 -1.22 -10.81
C ILE A 56 -3.94 -0.97 -11.55
N ILE A 57 -4.90 -0.33 -10.89
CA ILE A 57 -6.25 -0.07 -11.43
C ILE A 57 -6.16 0.88 -12.63
N ALA A 58 -5.50 2.03 -12.46
CA ALA A 58 -5.45 3.06 -13.50
C ALA A 58 -4.68 2.60 -14.74
N ASP A 59 -3.58 1.84 -14.59
CA ASP A 59 -2.84 1.31 -15.74
C ASP A 59 -3.72 0.36 -16.54
N HIS A 60 -4.35 -0.62 -15.88
CA HIS A 60 -5.23 -1.57 -16.57
C HIS A 60 -6.34 -0.85 -17.35
N CYS A 61 -7.08 0.05 -16.69
CA CYS A 61 -8.18 0.78 -17.32
C CYS A 61 -7.70 1.75 -18.42
N SER A 62 -6.45 2.20 -18.38
CA SER A 62 -5.91 3.15 -19.35
C SER A 62 -5.30 2.50 -20.60
N LYS A 63 -4.93 1.21 -20.57
CA LYS A 63 -4.22 0.49 -21.66
C LYS A 63 -4.78 0.80 -23.05
N ARG A 64 -6.11 0.75 -23.21
CA ARG A 64 -6.81 0.99 -24.49
C ARG A 64 -7.71 2.23 -24.50
N ALA A 65 -7.59 3.07 -23.48
CA ALA A 65 -8.46 4.23 -23.31
C ALA A 65 -8.05 5.39 -24.23
N LYS A 66 -9.04 6.18 -24.66
CA LYS A 66 -8.80 7.46 -25.36
C LYS A 66 -8.14 8.48 -24.43
N LYS A 67 -7.44 9.46 -24.99
CA LYS A 67 -6.71 10.50 -24.24
C LYS A 67 -7.55 11.15 -23.13
N GLN A 68 -8.80 11.48 -23.41
CA GLN A 68 -9.72 12.12 -22.45
C GLN A 68 -9.98 11.25 -21.22
N VAL A 69 -10.16 9.94 -21.43
CA VAL A 69 -10.35 8.97 -20.35
C VAL A 69 -9.04 8.79 -19.58
N LYS A 70 -7.89 8.70 -20.26
CA LYS A 70 -6.57 8.67 -19.60
C LYS A 70 -6.36 9.90 -18.70
N SER A 71 -6.71 11.10 -19.18
CA SER A 71 -6.64 12.34 -18.39
C SER A 71 -7.61 12.34 -17.21
N TYR A 72 -8.80 11.75 -17.36
CA TYR A 72 -9.74 11.56 -16.25
C TYR A 72 -9.16 10.62 -15.19
N LEU A 73 -8.67 9.44 -15.58
CA LEU A 73 -8.08 8.44 -14.69
C LEU A 73 -6.87 9.01 -13.93
N SER A 74 -5.97 9.71 -14.62
CA SER A 74 -4.82 10.37 -13.97
C SER A 74 -5.27 11.35 -12.89
N ARG A 75 -6.23 12.23 -13.20
CA ARG A 75 -6.64 13.30 -12.29
C ARG A 75 -7.53 12.81 -11.14
N LYS A 76 -8.37 11.80 -11.38
CA LYS A 76 -9.31 11.27 -10.37
C LYS A 76 -8.74 10.14 -9.53
N ILE A 77 -7.77 9.39 -10.05
CA ILE A 77 -7.24 8.20 -9.37
C ILE A 77 -5.79 8.42 -8.99
N ARG A 78 -4.89 8.66 -9.96
CA ARG A 78 -3.45 8.76 -9.65
C ARG A 78 -3.12 9.96 -8.77
N ASN A 79 -3.69 11.12 -9.10
CA ASN A 79 -3.36 12.39 -8.45
C ASN A 79 -4.26 12.72 -7.26
N SER A 80 -5.33 11.96 -7.03
CA SER A 80 -6.14 12.14 -5.83
C SER A 80 -5.39 11.54 -4.64
N SER A 81 -5.49 12.16 -3.46
CA SER A 81 -5.03 11.52 -2.23
C SER A 81 -6.10 10.52 -1.77
N SER A 82 -5.66 9.35 -1.30
CA SER A 82 -6.57 8.34 -0.77
C SER A 82 -5.85 7.51 0.27
N ASN A 83 -6.47 7.33 1.43
CA ASN A 83 -6.00 6.34 2.38
C ASN A 83 -6.06 4.94 1.73
N PRO A 84 -4.98 4.13 1.72
CA PRO A 84 -5.00 2.79 1.10
C PRO A 84 -5.68 1.77 2.02
N SER A 85 -6.88 2.09 2.54
CA SER A 85 -7.65 1.15 3.34
C SER A 85 -8.36 0.12 2.47
N PHE A 86 -8.72 -1.02 3.07
CA PHE A 86 -9.49 -2.07 2.40
C PHE A 86 -10.74 -1.52 1.71
N ASP A 87 -11.49 -0.69 2.44
CA ASP A 87 -12.74 -0.12 1.96
C ASP A 87 -12.50 0.81 0.78
N LYS A 88 -11.44 1.61 0.78
CA LYS A 88 -11.11 2.48 -0.36
C LYS A 88 -10.69 1.72 -1.60
N ILE A 89 -9.94 0.63 -1.44
CA ILE A 89 -9.63 -0.27 -2.56
C ILE A 89 -10.93 -0.89 -3.10
N CYS A 90 -11.81 -1.38 -2.23
CA CYS A 90 -13.10 -1.98 -2.61
C CYS A 90 -14.09 -0.99 -3.23
N GLU A 91 -14.13 0.26 -2.77
CA GLU A 91 -14.92 1.34 -3.36
C GLU A 91 -14.44 1.61 -4.77
N LEU A 92 -13.14 1.87 -4.94
CA LEU A 92 -12.57 2.19 -6.25
C LEU A 92 -12.74 1.04 -7.25
N LEU A 93 -12.55 -0.22 -6.83
CA LEU A 93 -12.84 -1.38 -7.67
C LEU A 93 -14.29 -1.37 -8.13
N GLY A 94 -15.23 -1.15 -7.20
CA GLY A 94 -16.67 -1.16 -7.50
C GLY A 94 -17.13 -0.02 -8.41
N ASP A 95 -16.40 1.10 -8.44
CA ASP A 95 -16.65 2.20 -9.38
C ASP A 95 -16.34 1.79 -10.84
N PHE A 96 -15.47 0.80 -11.04
CA PHE A 96 -15.15 0.24 -12.36
C PHE A 96 -15.96 -1.00 -12.68
N ASP A 97 -15.94 -1.98 -11.78
CA ASP A 97 -16.56 -3.28 -11.97
C ASP A 97 -16.93 -3.91 -10.61
N LYS A 98 -18.21 -4.26 -10.47
CA LYS A 98 -18.73 -4.89 -9.25
C LYS A 98 -18.19 -6.31 -9.06
N ASP A 99 -17.88 -7.01 -10.14
CA ASP A 99 -17.33 -8.36 -10.10
C ASP A 99 -15.85 -8.32 -9.65
N TRP A 100 -15.06 -7.35 -10.09
CA TRP A 100 -13.69 -7.15 -9.56
C TRP A 100 -13.69 -6.91 -8.06
N LYS A 101 -14.61 -6.07 -7.57
CA LYS A 101 -14.78 -5.85 -6.13
C LYS A 101 -15.13 -7.15 -5.42
N LYS A 102 -16.07 -7.93 -5.97
CA LYS A 102 -16.52 -9.19 -5.37
C LYS A 102 -15.36 -10.20 -5.33
N ASP A 103 -14.69 -10.41 -6.45
CA ASP A 103 -13.63 -11.41 -6.59
C ASP A 103 -12.40 -11.05 -5.75
N PHE A 104 -12.05 -9.77 -5.65
CA PHE A 104 -11.01 -9.30 -4.72
C PHE A 104 -11.35 -9.64 -3.27
N LYS A 105 -12.59 -9.36 -2.85
CA LYS A 105 -13.05 -9.67 -1.48
C LYS A 105 -13.06 -11.17 -1.21
N ASP A 106 -13.56 -11.97 -2.16
CA ASP A 106 -13.69 -13.42 -2.00
C ASP A 106 -12.31 -14.10 -2.00
N LYS A 107 -11.40 -13.66 -2.87
CA LYS A 107 -10.02 -14.16 -2.93
C LYS A 107 -9.21 -13.78 -1.69
N LEU A 108 -9.37 -12.55 -1.19
CA LEU A 108 -8.70 -12.15 0.04
C LEU A 108 -9.23 -12.93 1.25
N LYS A 109 -10.56 -13.08 1.38
CA LYS A 109 -11.19 -13.85 2.47
C LYS A 109 -10.81 -15.33 2.51
N SER A 110 -10.57 -15.92 1.34
CA SER A 110 -10.14 -17.32 1.22
C SER A 110 -8.63 -17.51 1.40
N HIS A 111 -7.86 -16.42 1.51
CA HIS A 111 -6.43 -16.49 1.75
C HIS A 111 -6.13 -17.05 3.16
N PRO A 112 -5.20 -18.00 3.33
CA PRO A 112 -4.89 -18.60 4.64
C PRO A 112 -4.54 -17.57 5.72
N ASN A 113 -3.89 -16.48 5.29
CA ASN A 113 -3.45 -15.39 6.15
C ASN A 113 -4.41 -14.20 6.18
N TYR A 114 -5.69 -14.37 5.80
CA TYR A 114 -6.66 -13.26 5.69
C TYR A 114 -6.65 -12.30 6.89
N SER A 115 -6.63 -12.85 8.11
CA SER A 115 -6.62 -12.04 9.32
C SER A 115 -5.34 -11.21 9.45
N SER A 116 -4.16 -11.77 9.21
CA SER A 116 -2.92 -10.99 9.33
C SER A 116 -2.85 -9.95 8.23
N LEU A 117 -3.19 -10.30 6.98
CA LEU A 117 -3.18 -9.36 5.85
C LEU A 117 -4.07 -8.13 6.12
N THR A 118 -5.29 -8.34 6.60
CA THR A 118 -6.24 -7.25 6.88
C THR A 118 -5.84 -6.44 8.11
N THR A 119 -5.38 -7.09 9.18
CA THR A 119 -4.88 -6.39 10.37
C THR A 119 -3.65 -5.55 10.05
N SER A 120 -2.64 -6.12 9.39
CA SER A 120 -1.41 -5.43 8.98
C SER A 120 -1.67 -4.19 8.12
N MET A 121 -2.55 -4.33 7.12
CA MET A 121 -2.97 -3.21 6.29
C MET A 121 -3.63 -2.10 7.12
N GLN A 122 -4.55 -2.47 8.02
CA GLN A 122 -5.22 -1.51 8.89
C GLN A 122 -4.21 -0.83 9.85
N SER A 123 -3.31 -1.59 10.45
CA SER A 123 -2.27 -1.08 11.36
C SER A 123 -1.33 -0.08 10.67
N LEU A 124 -0.91 -0.34 9.43
CA LEU A 124 -0.08 0.60 8.67
C LEU A 124 -0.83 1.91 8.37
N VAL A 125 -2.11 1.78 7.98
CA VAL A 125 -2.99 2.92 7.71
C VAL A 125 -3.23 3.76 8.96
N ASP A 126 -3.50 3.12 10.09
CA ASP A 126 -3.76 3.79 11.35
C ASP A 126 -2.51 4.50 11.87
N ALA A 127 -1.33 3.86 11.77
CA ALA A 127 -0.06 4.47 12.15
C ALA A 127 0.24 5.72 11.30
N ARG A 128 -0.04 5.66 9.99
CA ARG A 128 0.10 6.83 9.10
C ARG A 128 -0.87 7.94 9.49
N ASN A 129 -2.13 7.60 9.77
CA ASN A 129 -3.15 8.58 10.13
C ASN A 129 -2.85 9.24 11.48
N ASP A 130 -2.44 8.46 12.48
CA ASP A 130 -2.02 8.97 13.77
C ASP A 130 -0.89 9.98 13.60
N PHE A 131 0.18 9.61 12.89
CA PHE A 131 1.29 10.53 12.64
C PHE A 131 0.88 11.78 11.85
N ALA A 132 0.10 11.61 10.78
CA ALA A 132 -0.34 12.73 9.93
C ALA A 132 -1.24 13.74 10.67
N HIS A 133 -1.96 13.30 11.70
CA HIS A 133 -2.78 14.15 12.55
C HIS A 133 -2.04 14.69 13.79
N GLY A 134 -0.72 14.55 13.86
CA GLY A 134 0.12 15.08 14.94
C GLY A 134 0.34 14.11 16.11
N GLY A 135 -0.09 12.87 15.97
CA GLY A 135 0.14 11.79 16.91
C GLY A 135 1.57 11.25 16.92
N SER A 136 1.75 10.15 17.65
CA SER A 136 3.05 9.54 17.90
C SER A 136 2.91 8.02 17.88
N PRO A 137 2.80 7.41 16.69
CA PRO A 137 2.58 5.98 16.58
C PRO A 137 3.74 5.21 17.20
N SER A 138 3.43 4.16 17.96
CA SER A 138 4.42 3.29 18.62
C SER A 138 4.97 2.18 17.71
N VAL A 139 4.60 2.20 16.42
CA VAL A 139 4.99 1.21 15.42
C VAL A 139 6.49 1.27 15.17
N THR A 140 7.16 0.12 15.26
CA THR A 140 8.60 -0.03 15.03
C THR A 140 8.91 -0.30 13.56
N ILE A 141 10.17 -0.15 13.14
CA ILE A 141 10.59 -0.54 11.79
C ILE A 141 10.29 -2.01 11.45
N ALA A 142 10.38 -2.92 12.44
CA ALA A 142 10.07 -4.33 12.23
C ALA A 142 8.58 -4.52 11.94
N ASP A 143 7.72 -3.80 12.67
CA ASP A 143 6.28 -3.79 12.42
C ASP A 143 5.98 -3.23 11.03
N VAL A 144 6.59 -2.10 10.64
CA VAL A 144 6.39 -1.51 9.30
C VAL A 144 6.76 -2.49 8.19
N ILE A 145 7.90 -3.17 8.29
CA ILE A 145 8.34 -4.17 7.31
C ILE A 145 7.32 -5.32 7.22
N SER A 146 6.87 -5.84 8.37
CA SER A 146 5.85 -6.88 8.40
C SER A 146 4.54 -6.42 7.77
N TYR A 147 4.07 -5.22 8.14
CA TYR A 147 2.82 -4.68 7.62
C TYR A 147 2.89 -4.42 6.13
N PHE A 148 4.01 -3.91 5.63
CA PHE A 148 4.21 -3.65 4.22
C PHE A 148 4.30 -4.94 3.40
N SER A 149 4.98 -5.97 3.92
CA SER A 149 5.03 -7.30 3.28
C SER A 149 3.63 -7.91 3.14
N ASP A 150 2.81 -7.83 4.19
CA ASP A 150 1.42 -8.27 4.14
C ASP A 150 0.60 -7.42 3.15
N PHE A 151 0.77 -6.09 3.16
CA PHE A 151 0.10 -5.21 2.19
C PHE A 151 0.49 -5.58 0.76
N ARG A 152 1.77 -5.85 0.50
CA ARG A 152 2.27 -6.30 -0.80
C ARG A 152 1.54 -7.55 -1.27
N GLU A 153 1.28 -8.54 -0.41
CA GLU A 153 0.46 -9.72 -0.77
C GLU A 153 -0.97 -9.33 -1.17
N VAL A 154 -1.59 -8.39 -0.45
CA VAL A 154 -2.91 -7.84 -0.83
C VAL A 154 -2.86 -7.21 -2.23
N LEU A 155 -1.79 -6.50 -2.57
CA LEU A 155 -1.58 -5.91 -3.89
C LEU A 155 -1.34 -6.96 -4.98
N LEU A 156 -0.68 -8.08 -4.66
CA LEU A 156 -0.55 -9.22 -5.57
C LEU A 156 -1.93 -9.82 -5.89
N ILE A 157 -2.77 -10.00 -4.86
CA ILE A 157 -4.14 -10.46 -5.04
C ILE A 157 -4.91 -9.49 -5.93
N LEU A 158 -4.87 -8.19 -5.63
CA LEU A 158 -5.51 -7.14 -6.44
C LEU A 158 -5.08 -7.20 -7.91
N ASP A 159 -3.78 -7.23 -8.17
CA ASP A 159 -3.21 -7.28 -9.51
C ASP A 159 -3.62 -8.55 -10.27
N SER A 160 -3.79 -9.68 -9.57
CA SER A 160 -4.25 -10.95 -10.17
C SER A 160 -5.75 -10.97 -10.51
N ILE A 161 -6.56 -10.11 -9.90
CA ILE A 161 -7.99 -9.98 -10.22
C ILE A 161 -8.20 -9.08 -11.43
N ILE A 162 -7.39 -8.01 -11.52
CA ILE A 162 -7.56 -6.99 -12.56
C ILE A 162 -6.85 -7.37 -13.87
N SER A 163 -5.71 -8.06 -13.79
CA SER A 163 -4.82 -8.23 -14.96
C SER A 163 -5.25 -9.31 -15.95
#